data_AF-A0A439V2A2-F1
#
_entry.id   AF-A0A439V2A2-F1
#
_cell.length_a   1.000
_cell.length_b   1.000
_cell.length_c   1.000
_cell.angle_alpha   90.00
_cell.angle_beta   90.00
_cell.angle_gamma   90.00
#
_symmetry.space_group_name_H-M   'P 1'
#
loop_
_entity.id
_entity.type
_entity.pdbx_description
1 polymer ?
#
loop_
_entity_poly.entity_id
_entity_poly.type
_entity_poly.pdbx_seq_one_letter_code
_entity_poly.pdbx_strand_id
1 'polypeptide(L)'
;MSALRQSTIFISAMLASAMLAGACLPASAQALNSTGNDVLIRQNDLQILENRVQRQQYQQQQQQYRAQDRQPVRQPPPVVQQFRPSCQTQIIGTTAVSNCR
;
A
#
# COMPACT_ATOMS: atom_id res chain seq x y z
N MET A 1 3.41 62.74 -22.18
CA MET A 1 4.22 61.49 -22.21
C MET A 1 3.74 60.41 -21.22
N SER A 2 2.85 60.68 -20.26
CA SER A 2 2.41 59.70 -19.25
C SER A 2 1.38 58.66 -19.75
N ALA A 3 0.52 59.02 -20.70
CA ALA A 3 -0.52 58.12 -21.22
C ALA A 3 0.03 56.95 -22.07
N LEU A 4 1.12 57.19 -22.80
CA LEU A 4 1.81 56.18 -23.63
C LEU A 4 2.46 55.06 -22.80
N ARG A 5 2.87 55.36 -21.56
CA ARG A 5 3.42 54.37 -20.62
C ARG A 5 2.32 53.51 -20.01
N GLN A 6 1.17 54.08 -19.69
CA GLN A 6 0.04 53.32 -19.16
C GLN A 6 -0.51 52.36 -20.21
N SER A 7 -0.67 52.81 -21.46
CA SER A 7 -1.15 51.95 -22.56
C SER A 7 -0.22 50.78 -22.85
N THR A 8 1.11 50.98 -22.81
CA THR A 8 2.07 49.89 -23.02
C THR A 8 2.05 48.87 -21.88
N ILE A 9 1.85 49.30 -20.64
CA ILE A 9 1.70 48.40 -19.49
C ILE A 9 0.43 47.54 -19.65
N PHE A 10 -0.71 48.14 -20.00
CA PHE A 10 -1.96 47.39 -20.19
C PHE A 10 -1.88 46.37 -21.32
N ILE A 11 -1.23 46.73 -22.44
CA ILE A 11 -1.05 45.82 -23.58
C ILE A 11 -0.15 44.64 -23.19
N SER A 12 0.94 44.88 -22.45
CA SER A 12 1.84 43.81 -21.99
C SER A 12 1.18 42.86 -20.99
N ALA A 13 0.34 43.39 -20.10
CA ALA A 13 -0.40 42.59 -19.12
C ALA A 13 -1.44 41.68 -19.80
N MET A 14 -2.17 42.20 -20.79
CA MET A 14 -3.14 41.43 -21.59
C MET A 14 -2.46 40.26 -22.32
N LEU A 15 -1.29 40.51 -22.92
CA LEU A 15 -0.57 39.50 -23.69
C LEU A 15 0.02 38.40 -22.80
N ALA A 16 0.49 38.75 -21.60
CA ALA A 16 0.95 37.78 -20.60
C ALA A 16 -0.19 36.89 -20.06
N SER A 17 -1.36 37.48 -19.79
CA SER A 17 -2.54 36.70 -19.37
C SER A 17 -3.06 35.76 -20.48
N ALA A 18 -2.95 36.15 -21.75
CA ALA A 18 -3.35 35.31 -22.87
C ALA A 18 -2.42 34.09 -23.05
N MET A 19 -1.11 34.25 -22.83
CA MET A 19 -0.17 33.13 -22.93
C MET A 19 -0.30 32.13 -21.78
N LEU A 20 -0.59 32.60 -20.56
CA LEU A 20 -0.87 31.72 -19.42
C LEU A 20 -2.20 30.96 -19.58
N ALA A 21 -3.22 31.57 -20.21
CA ALA A 21 -4.46 30.88 -20.53
C ALA A 21 -4.30 29.81 -21.63
N GLY A 22 -3.32 29.98 -22.54
CA GLY A 22 -2.99 28.98 -23.57
C GLY A 22 -2.12 27.81 -23.07
N ALA A 23 -1.35 27.99 -21.99
CA ALA A 23 -0.48 26.96 -21.42
C ALA A 23 -1.20 25.99 -20.46
N CYS A 24 -2.42 26.31 -20.03
CA CYS A 24 -3.26 25.46 -19.17
C CYS A 24 -4.42 24.79 -19.93
N LEU A 25 -4.27 24.57 -21.23
CA LEU A 25 -5.10 23.59 -21.90
C LEU A 25 -4.70 22.21 -21.33
N PRO A 26 -5.62 21.44 -20.72
CA PRO A 26 -5.32 20.05 -20.45
C PRO A 26 -4.96 19.45 -21.80
N ALA A 27 -3.83 18.75 -21.89
CA ALA A 27 -3.53 17.92 -23.03
C ALA A 27 -4.66 16.88 -23.11
N SER A 28 -5.71 17.21 -23.86
CA SER A 28 -6.77 16.28 -24.21
C SER A 28 -6.07 15.22 -25.03
N ALA A 29 -5.82 14.08 -24.38
CA ALA A 29 -5.34 12.87 -25.03
C ALA A 29 -6.14 12.72 -26.32
N GLN A 30 -5.43 12.72 -27.45
CA GLN A 30 -6.04 12.50 -28.74
C GLN A 30 -6.79 11.17 -28.61
N ALA A 31 -8.13 11.24 -28.57
CA ALA A 31 -8.97 10.09 -28.78
C ALA A 31 -8.74 9.69 -30.24
N LEU A 32 -7.63 8.96 -30.45
CA LEU A 32 -7.43 8.11 -31.60
C LEU A 32 -8.75 7.36 -31.73
N ASN A 33 -9.48 7.62 -32.81
CA ASN A 33 -10.72 6.93 -33.13
C ASN A 33 -10.37 5.45 -33.29
N SER A 34 -10.44 4.75 -32.16
CA SER A 34 -10.03 3.38 -31.96
C SER A 34 -11.28 2.52 -32.04
N THR A 35 -12.19 2.79 -32.97
CA THR A 35 -13.53 2.19 -32.96
C THR A 35 -13.48 0.66 -33.02
N GLY A 36 -12.40 0.08 -33.57
CA GLY A 36 -12.13 -1.36 -33.52
C GLY A 36 -11.41 -1.87 -32.25
N ASN A 37 -10.49 -1.09 -31.66
CA ASN A 37 -9.79 -1.53 -30.44
C ASN A 37 -10.60 -1.21 -29.17
N ASP A 38 -11.46 -0.18 -29.18
CA ASP A 38 -12.34 0.16 -28.05
C ASP A 38 -13.33 -0.96 -27.76
N VAL A 39 -13.80 -1.69 -28.77
CA VAL A 39 -14.68 -2.85 -28.57
C VAL A 39 -13.91 -4.01 -27.93
N LEU A 40 -12.70 -4.30 -28.41
CA LEU A 40 -11.82 -5.34 -27.85
C LEU A 40 -11.34 -4.99 -26.43
N ILE A 41 -10.97 -3.74 -26.18
CA ILE A 41 -10.55 -3.23 -24.86
C ILE A 41 -11.74 -3.30 -23.90
N ARG A 42 -12.93 -2.87 -24.32
CA ARG A 42 -14.13 -2.93 -23.46
C ARG A 42 -14.56 -4.35 -23.13
N GLN A 43 -14.39 -5.29 -24.06
CA GLN A 43 -14.62 -6.71 -23.81
C GLN A 43 -13.58 -7.29 -22.85
N ASN A 44 -12.31 -6.89 -23.00
CA ASN A 44 -11.25 -7.29 -22.07
C ASN A 44 -11.45 -6.71 -20.67
N ASP A 45 -11.89 -5.46 -20.57
CA ASP A 45 -12.18 -4.78 -19.29
C ASP A 45 -13.32 -5.46 -18.54
N LEU A 46 -14.38 -5.89 -19.23
CA LEU A 46 -15.46 -6.67 -18.62
C LEU A 46 -14.93 -8.00 -18.08
N GLN A 47 -14.13 -8.73 -18.85
CA GLN A 47 -13.51 -9.98 -18.41
C GLN A 47 -12.56 -9.76 -17.23
N ILE A 48 -11.79 -8.66 -17.21
CA ILE A 48 -10.92 -8.30 -16.09
C ILE A 48 -11.76 -8.00 -14.85
N LEU A 49 -12.87 -7.28 -14.99
CA LEU A 49 -13.75 -6.95 -13.87
C LEU A 49 -14.35 -8.21 -13.24
N GLU A 50 -14.86 -9.14 -14.05
CA GLU A 50 -15.37 -10.43 -13.60
C GLU A 50 -14.29 -11.22 -12.84
N ASN A 51 -13.08 -11.29 -13.40
CA ASN A 51 -11.94 -11.94 -12.74
C ASN A 51 -11.58 -11.29 -11.40
N ARG A 52 -11.65 -9.96 -11.31
CA ARG A 52 -11.39 -9.23 -10.05
C ARG A 52 -12.45 -9.54 -9.01
N VAL A 53 -13.73 -9.50 -9.39
CA VAL A 53 -14.84 -9.81 -8.48
C VAL A 53 -14.72 -11.25 -7.98
N GLN A 54 -14.45 -12.21 -8.87
CA GLN A 54 -14.27 -13.61 -8.51
C GLN A 54 -13.10 -13.79 -7.53
N ARG A 55 -11.94 -13.17 -7.77
CA ARG A 55 -10.80 -13.23 -6.85
C ARG A 55 -11.12 -12.62 -5.48
N GLN A 56 -11.83 -11.49 -5.45
CA GLN A 56 -12.23 -10.86 -4.20
C GLN A 56 -13.14 -11.77 -3.37
N GLN A 57 -14.11 -12.43 -4.01
CA GLN A 57 -15.00 -13.38 -3.34
C GLN A 57 -14.22 -14.56 -2.75
N TYR A 58 -13.32 -15.18 -3.52
CA TYR A 58 -12.49 -16.28 -3.02
C TYR A 58 -11.58 -15.86 -1.87
N GLN A 59 -10.99 -14.66 -1.94
CA GLN A 59 -10.14 -14.15 -0.87
C GLN A 59 -10.92 -13.97 0.43
N GLN A 60 -12.13 -13.41 0.37
CA GLN A 60 -12.98 -13.26 1.55
C GLN A 60 -13.39 -14.61 2.13
N GLN A 61 -13.76 -15.56 1.28
CA GLN A 61 -14.17 -16.89 1.72
C GLN A 61 -13.03 -17.64 2.43
N GLN A 62 -11.81 -17.56 1.90
CA GLN A 62 -10.64 -18.14 2.56
C GLN A 62 -10.36 -17.49 3.92
N GLN A 63 -10.53 -16.18 4.06
CA GLN A 63 -10.36 -15.51 5.34
C GLN A 63 -11.37 -16.01 6.38
N GLN A 64 -12.63 -16.23 5.99
CA GLN A 64 -13.66 -16.78 6.86
C GLN A 64 -13.31 -18.19 7.33
N TYR A 65 -12.92 -19.09 6.42
CA TYR A 65 -12.50 -20.45 6.79
C TYR A 65 -11.28 -20.43 7.71
N ARG A 66 -10.30 -19.57 7.42
CA ARG A 66 -9.11 -19.43 8.25
C ARG A 66 -9.42 -18.88 9.64
N ALA A 67 -10.43 -18.03 9.77
CA ALA A 67 -10.89 -17.52 11.07
C ALA A 67 -11.62 -18.62 11.86
N GLN A 68 -12.40 -19.46 11.17
CA GLN A 68 -13.10 -20.60 11.76
C GLN A 68 -12.12 -21.70 12.22
N ASP A 69 -11.15 -22.08 11.39
CA ASP A 69 -10.15 -23.09 11.74
C ASP A 69 -9.21 -22.64 12.86
N ARG A 70 -8.94 -21.32 12.92
CA ARG A 70 -8.15 -20.73 14.01
C ARG A 70 -8.90 -20.63 15.32
N GLN A 71 -10.07 -21.24 15.46
CA GLN A 71 -10.72 -21.34 16.76
C GLN A 71 -9.69 -21.88 17.75
N PRO A 72 -9.25 -21.07 18.73
CA PRO A 72 -8.11 -21.41 19.55
C PRO A 72 -8.57 -22.52 20.49
N VAL A 73 -8.43 -23.77 20.04
CA VAL A 73 -8.44 -24.93 20.91
C VAL A 73 -7.28 -24.69 21.84
N ARG A 74 -7.58 -24.31 23.07
CA ARG A 74 -6.61 -24.10 24.13
C ARG A 74 -5.99 -25.46 24.44
N GLN A 75 -5.02 -25.87 23.64
CA GLN A 75 -4.26 -27.09 23.91
C GLN A 75 -3.54 -26.86 25.24
N PRO A 76 -3.69 -27.78 26.20
CA PRO A 76 -2.91 -27.72 27.43
C PRO A 76 -1.43 -27.63 27.05
N PRO A 77 -0.64 -26.76 27.70
CA PRO A 77 0.80 -26.73 27.46
C PRO A 77 1.35 -28.15 27.61
N PRO A 78 2.21 -28.61 26.68
CA PRO A 78 2.76 -29.95 26.75
C PRO A 78 3.51 -30.10 28.08
N VAL A 79 3.27 -31.22 28.78
CA VAL A 79 3.99 -31.57 30.00
C VAL A 79 5.40 -31.98 29.58
N VAL A 80 6.26 -30.99 29.37
CA VAL A 80 7.69 -31.19 29.14
C VAL A 80 8.38 -31.29 30.49
N GLN A 81 9.33 -32.20 30.60
CA GLN A 81 10.22 -32.29 31.76
C GLN A 81 11.02 -30.98 31.83
N GLN A 82 10.67 -30.12 32.79
CA GLN A 82 11.43 -28.93 33.08
C GLN A 82 12.71 -29.37 33.82
N PHE A 83 13.84 -29.38 33.12
CA PHE A 83 15.12 -29.56 33.78
C PHE A 83 15.37 -28.35 34.67
N ARG A 84 15.43 -28.57 35.99
CA ARG A 84 15.91 -27.54 36.91
C ARG A 84 17.37 -27.22 36.57
N PRO A 85 17.79 -25.93 36.56
CA PRO A 85 19.18 -25.59 36.38
C PRO A 85 20.00 -26.32 37.45
N SER A 86 21.04 -27.06 37.03
CA SER A 86 21.98 -27.65 37.97
C SER A 86 22.64 -26.53 38.74
N CYS A 87 22.75 -26.68 40.07
CA CYS A 87 23.35 -25.65 40.89
C CYS A 87 24.78 -25.40 40.43
N GLN A 88 25.10 -24.14 40.16
CA GLN A 88 26.46 -23.77 39.82
C GLN A 88 27.30 -23.80 41.09
N THR A 89 28.33 -24.65 41.09
CA THR A 89 29.36 -24.64 42.13
C THR A 89 30.37 -23.56 41.77
N GLN A 90 30.49 -22.54 42.63
CA GLN A 90 31.53 -21.52 42.49
C GLN A 90 32.71 -21.88 43.39
N ILE A 91 33.91 -21.83 42.83
CA ILE A 91 35.15 -22.01 43.59
C ILE A 91 35.60 -20.63 44.08
N ILE A 92 35.58 -20.43 45.39
CA ILE A 92 36.05 -19.23 46.06
C ILE A 92 37.26 -19.65 46.92
N GLY A 93 38.46 -19.28 46.48
CA GLY A 93 39.71 -19.72 47.11
C GLY A 93 39.91 -21.24 47.01
N THR A 94 40.13 -21.92 48.14
CA THR A 94 40.27 -23.38 48.22
C THR A 94 38.95 -24.12 48.50
N THR A 95 37.85 -23.39 48.63
CA THR A 95 36.54 -23.95 48.99
C THR A 95 35.58 -23.95 47.80
N ALA A 96 34.87 -25.07 47.61
CA ALA A 96 33.81 -25.19 46.62
C ALA A 96 32.46 -24.92 47.30
N VAL A 97 31.77 -23.86 46.88
CA VAL A 97 30.46 -23.48 47.43
C VAL A 97 29.39 -23.70 46.37
N SER A 98 28.42 -24.57 46.65
CA SER A 98 27.24 -24.75 45.82
C SER A 98 26.17 -23.74 46.23
N ASN A 99 25.75 -22.88 45.30
CA ASN A 99 24.65 -21.95 45.54
C ASN A 99 23.38 -22.51 44.88
N CYS A 100 22.65 -23.33 45.63
CA CYS A 100 21.31 -23.77 45.28
C CYS A 100 20.31 -22.93 46.07
N ARG A 101 19.81 -21.82 45.51
CA ARG A 101 18.63 -21.12 46.05
C ARG A 101 17.48 -21.22 45.06
#